data_AF-A0A7C3SGG2-F1
#
_entry.id   AF-A0A7C3SGG2-F1
#
_cell.length_a   1.000
_cell.length_b   1.000
_cell.length_c   1.000
_cell.angle_alpha   90.00
_cell.angle_beta   90.00
_cell.angle_gamma   90.00
#
_symmetry.space_group_name_H-M   'P 1'
#
loop_
_entity.id
_entity.type
_entity.pdbx_description
1 polymer ?
#
loop_
_entity_poly.entity_id
_entity_poly.type
_entity_poly.pdbx_seq_one_letter_code
_entity_poly.pdbx_strand_id
1 'polypeptide(L)'
;MNPYIAIARPDHWFKNVFMLLGVLLAWFYWAYRPQTEADFSVGRILLGLVATCLVASSNYVLNEVLDAPYDRHHPTKRTRPVPSGLVKLPVAYAEWLLLAGAGLALGASVNRLFFVSALMLWLMGLVYNVPPVRAKEWPYLDVLTESVNNPLRLLLGWFTIIHREIPPMSLVVAYWMVGAFFMASKRFAEYRTIGNPQQAGAYRASFKYYTEEKL
;
A
#
# COMPACT_ATOMS: atom_id res chain seq x y z
N MET A 1 -11.49 12.99 16.29
CA MET A 1 -10.62 11.81 16.19
C MET A 1 -9.21 12.22 16.63
N ASN A 2 -8.50 11.41 17.42
CA ASN A 2 -7.14 11.73 17.87
C ASN A 2 -6.22 11.90 16.63
N PRO A 3 -5.42 12.99 16.52
CA PRO A 3 -4.48 13.21 15.42
C PRO A 3 -3.61 12.00 15.07
N TYR A 4 -3.14 11.25 16.07
CA TYR A 4 -2.31 10.04 15.86
C TYR A 4 -3.09 8.89 15.21
N ILE A 5 -4.36 8.70 15.60
CA ILE A 5 -5.22 7.70 14.95
C ILE A 5 -5.54 8.12 13.51
N ALA A 6 -5.67 9.43 13.25
CA ALA A 6 -5.95 9.94 11.92
C ALA A 6 -4.79 9.70 10.93
N ILE A 7 -3.54 9.84 11.37
CA ILE A 7 -2.38 9.62 10.50
C ILE A 7 -2.17 8.12 10.16
N ALA A 8 -2.63 7.21 11.04
CA ALA A 8 -2.64 5.78 10.78
C ALA A 8 -3.72 5.34 9.76
N ARG A 9 -4.65 6.23 9.42
CA ARG A 9 -5.74 6.05 8.42
C ARG A 9 -6.49 4.70 8.52
N PRO A 10 -7.14 4.42 9.66
CA PRO A 10 -7.96 3.22 9.82
C PRO A 10 -9.13 3.17 8.82
N ASP A 11 -9.62 4.31 8.37
CA ASP A 11 -10.62 4.45 7.30
C ASP A 11 -10.15 3.85 5.96
N HIS A 12 -8.84 3.75 5.74
CA HIS A 12 -8.25 3.15 4.54
C HIS A 12 -8.13 1.62 4.62
N TRP A 13 -8.44 0.99 5.75
CA TRP A 13 -8.32 -0.46 5.91
C TRP A 13 -9.20 -1.25 4.94
N PHE A 14 -10.30 -0.65 4.44
CA PHE A 14 -11.10 -1.24 3.37
C PHE A 14 -10.26 -1.57 2.12
N LYS A 15 -9.17 -0.84 1.83
CA LYS A 15 -8.27 -1.16 0.70
C LYS A 15 -7.52 -2.47 0.91
N ASN A 16 -7.39 -2.96 2.14
CA ASN A 16 -6.79 -4.26 2.41
C ASN A 16 -7.75 -5.41 2.09
N VAL A 17 -8.99 -5.14 1.66
CA VAL A 17 -9.91 -6.15 1.11
C VAL A 17 -9.30 -6.90 -0.09
N PHE A 18 -8.35 -6.28 -0.81
CA PHE A 18 -7.60 -6.94 -1.88
C PHE A 18 -6.81 -8.18 -1.38
N MET A 19 -6.49 -8.24 -0.10
CA MET A 19 -5.96 -9.44 0.53
C MET A 19 -6.97 -10.60 0.50
N LEU A 20 -8.26 -10.34 0.71
CA LEU A 20 -9.30 -11.37 0.67
C LEU A 20 -9.48 -11.94 -0.75
N LEU A 21 -9.17 -11.18 -1.80
CA LEU A 21 -9.10 -11.73 -3.15
C LEU A 21 -7.97 -12.75 -3.30
N GLY A 22 -6.84 -12.55 -2.61
CA GLY A 22 -5.76 -13.54 -2.55
C GLY A 22 -6.19 -14.84 -1.87
N VAL A 23 -6.96 -14.74 -0.79
CA VAL A 23 -7.58 -15.89 -0.12
C VAL A 23 -8.51 -16.65 -1.08
N LEU A 24 -9.39 -15.92 -1.77
CA LEU A 24 -10.34 -16.49 -2.73
C LEU A 24 -9.63 -17.21 -3.88
N LEU A 25 -8.58 -16.60 -4.44
CA LEU A 25 -7.81 -17.19 -5.53
C LEU A 25 -7.01 -18.42 -5.08
N ALA A 26 -6.49 -18.42 -3.85
CA ALA A 26 -5.87 -19.61 -3.26
C ALA A 26 -6.87 -20.75 -3.10
N TRP A 27 -8.12 -20.45 -2.68
CA TRP A 27 -9.18 -21.45 -2.60
C TRP A 27 -9.51 -22.06 -3.98
N PHE A 28 -9.66 -21.23 -5.02
CA PHE A 28 -9.90 -21.74 -6.38
C PHE A 28 -8.73 -22.57 -6.91
N TYR A 29 -7.49 -22.16 -6.62
CA TYR A 29 -6.30 -22.92 -7.00
C TYR A 29 -6.27 -24.30 -6.34
N TRP A 30 -6.54 -24.35 -5.03
CA TRP A 30 -6.66 -25.60 -4.29
C TRP A 30 -7.82 -26.46 -4.80
N ALA A 31 -8.97 -25.87 -5.13
CA ALA A 31 -10.11 -26.61 -5.69
C ALA A 31 -9.78 -27.30 -7.02
N TYR A 32 -8.88 -26.70 -7.83
CA TYR A 32 -8.38 -27.31 -9.06
C TYR A 32 -7.21 -28.29 -8.82
N ARG A 33 -6.43 -28.11 -7.74
CA ARG A 33 -5.33 -28.99 -7.32
C ARG A 33 -5.43 -29.36 -5.84
N PRO A 34 -6.34 -30.28 -5.47
CA PRO A 34 -6.63 -30.59 -4.07
C PRO A 34 -5.46 -31.25 -3.33
N GLN A 35 -4.41 -31.68 -4.04
CA GLN A 35 -3.19 -32.22 -3.45
C GLN A 35 -2.29 -31.14 -2.81
N THR A 36 -2.53 -29.86 -3.10
CA THR A 36 -1.80 -28.75 -2.48
C THR A 36 -2.17 -28.64 -0.99
N GLU A 37 -1.17 -28.53 -0.12
CA GLU A 37 -1.39 -28.29 1.31
C GLU A 37 -2.02 -26.90 1.52
N ALA A 38 -3.23 -26.88 2.09
CA ALA A 38 -3.99 -25.67 2.37
C ALA A 38 -4.58 -25.70 3.79
N ASP A 39 -4.60 -24.53 4.45
CA ASP A 39 -5.24 -24.33 5.74
C ASP A 39 -6.30 -23.23 5.64
N PHE A 40 -7.57 -23.59 5.84
CA PHE A 40 -8.70 -22.67 5.78
C PHE A 40 -9.09 -22.07 7.15
N SER A 41 -8.15 -22.00 8.08
CA SER A 41 -8.36 -21.39 9.40
C SER A 41 -8.76 -19.92 9.29
N VAL A 42 -10.01 -19.62 9.66
CA VAL A 42 -10.53 -18.25 9.78
C VAL A 42 -9.66 -17.41 10.71
N GLY A 43 -9.14 -18.00 11.78
CA GLY A 43 -8.23 -17.34 12.71
C GLY A 43 -6.95 -16.84 12.03
N ARG A 44 -6.35 -17.64 11.14
CA ARG A 44 -5.15 -17.23 10.37
C ARG A 44 -5.47 -16.13 9.37
N ILE A 45 -6.62 -16.19 8.70
CA ILE A 45 -7.06 -15.15 7.75
C ILE A 45 -7.25 -13.83 8.48
N LEU A 46 -7.95 -13.84 9.63
CA LEU A 46 -8.15 -12.64 10.45
C LEU A 46 -6.82 -12.08 10.99
N LEU A 47 -5.94 -12.96 11.48
CA LEU A 47 -4.61 -12.56 11.95
C LEU A 47 -3.78 -11.91 10.84
N GLY A 48 -3.79 -12.50 9.63
CA GLY A 48 -3.14 -11.94 8.47
C GLY A 48 -3.75 -10.61 8.02
N LEU A 49 -5.08 -10.45 8.11
CA LEU A 49 -5.74 -9.18 7.81
C LEU A 49 -5.31 -8.08 8.78
N VAL A 50 -5.29 -8.38 10.08
CA VAL A 50 -4.81 -7.44 11.11
C VAL A 50 -3.34 -7.09 10.87
N ALA A 51 -2.48 -8.08 10.61
CA ALA A 51 -1.07 -7.85 10.30
C ALA A 51 -0.89 -6.93 9.08
N THR A 52 -1.64 -7.19 8.01
CA THR A 52 -1.63 -6.39 6.78
C THR A 52 -2.10 -4.95 7.04
N CYS A 53 -3.16 -4.77 7.85
CA CYS A 53 -3.64 -3.45 8.24
C CYS A 53 -2.60 -2.66 9.03
N LEU A 54 -1.91 -3.28 9.98
CA LEU A 54 -0.86 -2.62 10.77
C LEU A 54 0.33 -2.19 9.89
N VAL A 55 0.79 -3.07 9.00
CA VAL A 55 1.88 -2.75 8.05
C VAL A 55 1.46 -1.60 7.11
N ALA A 56 0.23 -1.65 6.58
CA ALA A 56 -0.31 -0.59 5.73
C ALA A 56 -0.43 0.75 6.49
N SER A 57 -0.93 0.72 7.74
CA SER A 57 -1.02 1.90 8.60
C SER A 57 0.35 2.49 8.89
N SER A 58 1.37 1.67 9.15
CA SER A 58 2.77 2.12 9.25
C SER A 58 3.19 2.90 8.00
N ASN A 59 2.95 2.36 6.80
CA ASN A 59 3.28 3.05 5.55
C ASN A 59 2.50 4.36 5.37
N TYR A 60 1.25 4.43 5.84
CA TYR A 60 0.46 5.67 5.81
C TYR A 60 1.00 6.74 6.75
N VAL A 61 1.39 6.37 7.98
CA VAL A 61 2.04 7.29 8.93
C VAL A 61 3.30 7.88 8.30
N LEU A 62 4.18 7.03 7.76
CA LEU A 62 5.40 7.48 7.09
C LEU A 62 5.10 8.39 5.89
N ASN A 63 4.11 8.05 5.08
CA ASN A 63 3.70 8.86 3.95
C ASN A 63 3.23 10.26 4.41
N GLU A 64 2.42 10.36 5.46
CA GLU A 64 1.98 11.67 5.98
C GLU A 64 3.12 12.50 6.55
N VAL A 65 4.07 11.86 7.25
CA VAL A 65 5.24 12.55 7.79
C VAL A 65 6.10 13.14 6.68
N LEU A 66 6.39 12.36 5.63
CA LEU A 66 7.28 12.78 4.54
C LEU A 66 6.59 13.71 3.54
N ASP A 67 5.27 13.65 3.40
CA ASP A 67 4.51 14.59 2.56
C ASP A 67 4.22 15.93 3.27
N ALA A 68 4.35 16.01 4.60
CA ALA A 68 3.98 17.20 5.36
C ALA A 68 4.59 18.52 4.87
N PRO A 69 5.88 18.63 4.48
CA PRO A 69 6.43 19.88 3.94
C PRO A 69 5.74 20.34 2.65
N TYR A 70 5.34 19.40 1.80
CA TYR A 70 4.70 19.67 0.50
C TYR A 70 3.20 19.92 0.65
N ASP A 71 2.53 19.14 1.51
CA ASP A 71 1.10 19.25 1.78
C ASP A 71 0.71 20.61 2.39
N ARG A 72 1.65 21.30 3.05
CA ARG A 72 1.45 22.68 3.54
C ARG A 72 1.07 23.68 2.45
N HIS A 73 1.52 23.45 1.22
CA HIS A 73 1.25 24.33 0.09
C HIS A 73 -0.04 23.97 -0.68
N HIS A 74 -0.72 22.88 -0.32
CA HIS A 74 -1.92 22.41 -1.02
C HIS A 74 -3.21 22.99 -0.41
N PRO A 75 -4.17 23.48 -1.23
CA PRO A 75 -5.38 24.16 -0.74
C PRO A 75 -6.24 23.29 0.20
N THR A 76 -6.33 21.98 -0.07
CA THR A 76 -7.14 21.03 0.72
C THR A 76 -6.33 20.11 1.66
N LYS A 77 -5.01 19.93 1.45
CA LYS A 77 -4.21 18.98 2.26
C LYS A 77 -3.41 19.64 3.37
N ARG A 78 -3.34 20.97 3.39
CA ARG A 78 -2.76 21.76 4.49
C ARG A 78 -3.41 21.51 5.85
N THR A 79 -4.66 21.04 5.88
CA THR A 79 -5.42 20.74 7.11
C THR A 79 -5.12 19.36 7.70
N ARG A 80 -4.25 18.55 7.06
CA ARG A 80 -3.86 17.25 7.60
C ARG A 80 -3.14 17.39 8.96
N PRO A 81 -3.20 16.37 9.84
CA PRO A 81 -2.70 16.47 11.21
C PRO A 81 -1.20 16.81 11.32
N VAL A 82 -0.37 16.24 10.43
CA VAL A 82 1.08 16.51 10.43
C VAL A 82 1.44 17.92 9.92
N PRO A 83 0.99 18.38 8.72
CA PRO A 83 1.33 19.72 8.24
C PRO A 83 0.75 20.85 9.12
N SER A 84 -0.36 20.62 9.81
CA SER A 84 -0.98 21.55 10.78
C SER A 84 -0.31 21.57 12.16
N GLY A 85 0.71 20.73 12.40
CA GLY A 85 1.47 20.72 13.64
C GLY A 85 0.79 20.04 14.83
N LEU A 86 -0.31 19.31 14.59
CA LEU A 86 -1.05 18.59 15.64
C LEU A 86 -0.32 17.31 16.11
N VAL A 87 0.71 16.88 15.37
CA VAL A 87 1.47 15.65 15.61
C VAL A 87 2.95 15.99 15.79
N LYS A 88 3.57 15.47 16.85
CA LYS A 88 5.02 15.58 17.06
C LYS A 88 5.76 14.57 16.19
N LEU A 89 6.69 15.04 15.36
CA LEU A 89 7.51 14.21 14.45
C LEU A 89 8.16 12.99 15.13
N PRO A 90 8.82 13.09 16.30
CA PRO A 90 9.42 11.92 16.95
C PRO A 90 8.39 10.85 17.33
N VAL A 91 7.19 11.28 17.73
CA VAL A 91 6.10 10.37 18.11
C VAL A 91 5.53 9.68 16.87
N ALA A 92 5.42 10.39 15.74
CA ALA A 92 4.98 9.78 14.47
C ALA A 92 5.99 8.74 13.95
N TYR A 93 7.30 8.98 14.08
CA TYR A 93 8.31 7.97 13.75
C TYR A 93 8.28 6.77 14.70
N ALA A 94 8.04 6.98 15.99
CA ALA A 94 7.84 5.89 16.94
C ALA A 94 6.60 5.06 16.59
N GLU A 95 5.48 5.71 16.26
CA GLU A 95 4.25 5.05 15.81
C GLU A 95 4.47 4.24 14.53
N TRP A 96 5.18 4.80 13.54
CA TRP A 96 5.57 4.10 12.32
C TRP A 96 6.33 2.80 12.62
N LEU A 97 7.37 2.86 13.45
CA LEU A 97 8.17 1.68 13.81
C LEU A 97 7.40 0.67 14.65
N LEU A 98 6.55 1.12 15.59
CA LEU A 98 5.74 0.24 16.43
C LEU A 98 4.69 -0.50 15.60
N LEU A 99 4.00 0.18 14.69
CA LEU A 99 3.03 -0.44 13.78
C LEU A 99 3.70 -1.44 12.84
N ALA A 100 4.88 -1.09 12.30
CA ALA A 100 5.68 -2.00 11.48
C ALA A 100 6.10 -3.25 12.28
N GLY A 101 6.67 -3.06 13.47
CA GLY A 101 7.12 -4.13 14.34
C GLY A 101 5.98 -5.06 14.74
N ALA A 102 4.84 -4.51 15.17
CA ALA A 102 3.66 -5.29 15.52
C ALA A 102 3.09 -6.06 14.31
N GLY A 103 2.93 -5.39 13.16
CA GLY A 103 2.43 -6.02 11.93
C GLY A 103 3.33 -7.14 11.42
N LEU A 104 4.65 -6.93 11.43
CA LEU A 104 5.63 -7.93 11.01
C LEU A 104 5.74 -9.09 12.00
N ALA A 105 5.68 -8.82 13.31
CA ALA A 105 5.67 -9.87 14.33
C ALA A 105 4.42 -10.77 14.21
N LEU A 106 3.24 -10.18 14.01
CA LEU A 106 2.03 -10.95 13.70
C LEU A 106 2.19 -11.71 12.39
N GLY A 107 2.75 -11.10 11.35
CA GLY A 107 3.02 -11.78 10.08
C GLY A 107 3.96 -12.99 10.20
N ALA A 108 4.97 -12.90 11.07
CA ALA A 108 5.89 -14.01 11.38
C ALA A 108 5.17 -15.19 12.04
N SER A 109 4.13 -14.93 12.84
CA SER A 109 3.32 -15.98 13.46
C SER A 109 2.38 -16.70 12.47
N VAL A 110 2.07 -16.10 11.31
CA VAL A 110 1.25 -16.73 10.27
C VAL A 110 2.07 -17.75 9.49
N ASN A 111 3.14 -17.32 8.82
CA ASN A 111 4.20 -18.16 8.22
C ASN A 111 5.32 -17.30 7.61
N ARG A 112 6.39 -17.96 7.16
CA ARG A 112 7.57 -17.32 6.57
C ARG A 112 7.27 -16.55 5.28
N LEU A 113 6.45 -17.09 4.37
CA LEU A 113 6.15 -16.44 3.08
C LEU A 113 5.25 -15.22 3.28
N PHE A 114 4.32 -15.29 4.21
CA PHE A 114 3.51 -14.15 4.65
C PHE A 114 4.40 -13.05 5.23
N PHE A 115 5.31 -13.39 6.15
CA PHE A 115 6.27 -12.44 6.71
C PHE A 115 7.11 -11.74 5.65
N VAL A 116 7.68 -12.51 4.70
CA VAL A 116 8.48 -11.93 3.60
C VAL A 116 7.61 -11.00 2.74
N SER A 117 6.36 -11.38 2.44
CA SER A 117 5.44 -10.54 1.67
C SER A 117 5.07 -9.26 2.42
N ALA A 118 4.89 -9.33 3.73
CA ALA A 118 4.57 -8.19 4.59
C ALA A 118 5.78 -7.25 4.70
N LEU A 119 6.98 -7.81 4.82
CA LEU A 119 8.24 -7.07 4.79
C LEU A 119 8.41 -6.36 3.45
N MET A 120 8.15 -7.02 2.33
CA MET A 120 8.21 -6.40 1.01
C MET A 120 7.17 -5.28 0.87
N LEU A 121 5.95 -5.44 1.40
CA LEU A 121 4.94 -4.38 1.43
C LEU A 121 5.42 -3.16 2.23
N TRP A 122 6.05 -3.40 3.37
CA TRP A 122 6.63 -2.32 4.18
C TRP A 122 7.80 -1.62 3.47
N LEU A 123 8.73 -2.39 2.89
CA LEU A 123 9.87 -1.88 2.13
C LEU A 123 9.43 -1.06 0.90
N MET A 124 8.38 -1.49 0.19
CA MET A 124 7.82 -0.71 -0.92
C MET A 124 7.29 0.65 -0.47
N GLY A 125 6.73 0.73 0.74
CA GLY A 125 6.36 2.00 1.37
C GLY A 125 7.56 2.94 1.58
N LEU A 126 8.73 2.40 1.89
CA LEU A 126 9.98 3.16 2.01
C LEU A 126 10.48 3.62 0.64
N VAL A 127 10.55 2.72 -0.35
CA VAL A 127 10.98 3.02 -1.72
C VAL A 127 10.14 4.14 -2.33
N TYR A 128 8.82 4.13 -2.06
CA TYR A 128 7.90 5.14 -2.55
C TYR A 128 8.13 6.53 -1.91
N ASN A 129 8.46 6.57 -0.61
CA ASN A 129 8.40 7.81 0.17
C ASN A 129 9.75 8.42 0.56
N VAL A 130 10.79 7.61 0.77
CA VAL A 130 12.05 8.02 1.40
C VAL A 130 13.08 8.45 0.33
N PRO A 131 13.74 9.62 0.48
CA PRO A 131 14.91 9.99 -0.34
C PRO A 131 16.08 9.02 -0.10
N PRO A 132 16.86 8.61 -1.11
CA PRO A 132 17.00 9.23 -2.42
C PRO A 132 16.07 8.69 -3.51
N VAL A 133 15.38 7.57 -3.31
CA VAL A 133 14.59 6.93 -4.37
C VAL A 133 13.29 7.70 -4.62
N ARG A 134 12.54 7.98 -3.55
CA ARG A 134 11.26 8.70 -3.54
C ARG A 134 10.48 8.56 -4.85
N ALA A 135 10.16 7.31 -5.20
CA ALA A 135 9.68 6.94 -6.55
C ALA A 135 8.43 7.73 -7.00
N LYS A 136 7.66 8.28 -6.04
CA LYS A 136 6.51 9.17 -6.30
C LYS A 136 6.85 10.46 -7.05
N GLU A 137 8.12 10.87 -7.11
CA GLU A 137 8.57 12.05 -7.84
C GLU A 137 8.90 11.75 -9.32
N TRP A 138 9.10 10.48 -9.67
CA TRP A 138 9.55 10.08 -11.00
C TRP A 138 8.34 9.66 -11.86
N PRO A 139 8.20 10.19 -13.09
CA PRO A 139 7.15 9.77 -14.01
C PRO A 139 7.16 8.27 -14.26
N TYR A 140 5.98 7.66 -14.37
CA TYR A 140 5.70 6.24 -14.57
C TYR A 140 6.08 5.34 -13.40
N LEU A 141 7.20 5.60 -12.72
CA LEU A 141 7.61 4.88 -11.52
C LEU A 141 6.64 5.12 -10.35
N ASP A 142 5.95 6.26 -10.30
CA ASP A 142 4.93 6.50 -9.29
C ASP A 142 3.71 5.56 -9.44
N VAL A 143 3.28 5.29 -10.68
CA VAL A 143 2.21 4.34 -11.01
C VAL A 143 2.68 2.91 -10.81
N LEU A 144 3.86 2.56 -11.31
CA LEU A 144 4.41 1.21 -11.23
C LEU A 144 4.68 0.80 -9.77
N THR A 145 5.32 1.66 -8.99
CA THR A 145 5.64 1.35 -7.58
C THR A 145 4.38 1.29 -6.72
N GLU A 146 3.42 2.19 -6.93
CA GLU A 146 2.16 2.16 -6.16
C GLU A 146 1.31 0.93 -6.52
N SER A 147 1.31 0.52 -7.78
CA SER A 147 0.54 -0.65 -8.22
C SER A 147 1.10 -1.98 -7.71
N VAL A 148 2.37 -2.07 -7.32
CA VAL A 148 2.99 -3.26 -6.68
C VAL A 148 2.39 -3.56 -5.29
N ASN A 149 1.79 -2.58 -4.62
CA ASN A 149 1.12 -2.83 -3.34
C ASN A 149 -0.06 -3.81 -3.46
N ASN A 150 -0.74 -3.84 -4.62
CA ASN A 150 -1.86 -4.74 -4.86
C ASN A 150 -1.45 -6.21 -4.99
N PRO A 151 -0.49 -6.61 -5.84
CA PRO A 151 0.00 -7.99 -5.88
C PRO A 151 0.65 -8.41 -4.56
N LEU A 152 1.27 -7.51 -3.79
CA LEU A 152 1.75 -7.85 -2.44
C LEU A 152 0.60 -8.18 -1.48
N ARG A 153 -0.51 -7.43 -1.51
CA ARG A 153 -1.74 -7.78 -0.76
C ARG A 153 -2.33 -9.11 -1.21
N LEU A 154 -2.34 -9.38 -2.51
CA LEU A 154 -2.75 -10.69 -3.05
C LEU A 154 -1.90 -11.82 -2.46
N LEU A 155 -0.57 -11.67 -2.46
CA LEU A 155 0.36 -12.65 -1.89
C LEU A 155 0.11 -12.88 -0.40
N LEU A 156 -0.11 -11.81 0.37
CA LEU A 156 -0.46 -11.90 1.78
C LEU A 156 -1.71 -12.75 1.99
N GLY A 157 -2.76 -12.52 1.20
CA GLY A 157 -3.98 -13.32 1.22
C GLY A 157 -3.74 -14.78 0.86
N TRP A 158 -3.03 -15.02 -0.22
CA TRP A 158 -2.69 -16.36 -0.70
C TRP A 158 -1.97 -17.18 0.37
N PHE A 159 -0.94 -16.59 0.99
CA PHE A 159 -0.14 -17.28 2.00
C PHE A 159 -0.86 -17.53 3.31
N THR A 160 -2.05 -16.95 3.55
CA THR A 160 -2.87 -17.39 4.71
C THR A 160 -3.49 -18.77 4.51
N ILE A 161 -3.71 -19.19 3.27
CA ILE A 161 -4.28 -20.49 2.91
C ILE A 161 -3.18 -21.46 2.49
N ILE A 162 -2.41 -21.10 1.47
CA ILE A 162 -1.38 -21.96 0.86
C ILE A 162 -0.02 -21.43 1.33
N HIS A 163 0.58 -22.08 2.32
CA HIS A 163 1.78 -21.56 3.00
C HIS A 163 3.11 -22.07 2.42
N ARG A 164 3.09 -22.98 1.43
CA ARG A 164 4.29 -23.61 0.85
C ARG A 164 4.47 -23.38 -0.65
N GLU A 165 3.41 -22.99 -1.35
CA GLU A 165 3.45 -22.77 -2.79
C GLU A 165 3.17 -21.31 -3.12
N ILE A 166 3.95 -20.77 -4.05
CA ILE A 166 3.79 -19.40 -4.57
C ILE A 166 2.72 -19.46 -5.67
N PRO A 167 1.81 -18.46 -5.76
CA PRO A 167 0.85 -18.42 -6.86
C PRO A 167 1.56 -18.40 -8.22
N PRO A 168 0.90 -18.89 -9.28
CA PRO A 168 1.44 -18.80 -10.64
C PRO A 168 1.86 -17.37 -10.96
N MET A 169 3.05 -17.18 -11.51
CA MET A 169 3.56 -15.83 -11.83
C MET A 169 2.64 -15.08 -12.80
N SER A 170 1.96 -15.78 -13.70
CA SER A 170 0.96 -15.21 -14.58
C SER A 170 -0.21 -14.57 -13.82
N LEU A 171 -0.65 -15.17 -12.71
CA LEU A 171 -1.70 -14.63 -11.84
C LEU A 171 -1.23 -13.34 -11.16
N VAL A 172 -0.01 -13.35 -10.61
CA VAL A 172 0.58 -12.18 -9.94
C VAL A 172 0.73 -11.01 -10.90
N VAL A 173 1.24 -11.27 -12.12
CA VAL A 173 1.40 -10.27 -13.17
C VAL A 173 0.05 -9.74 -13.65
N ALA A 174 -0.94 -10.61 -13.90
CA ALA A 174 -2.27 -10.18 -14.29
C ALA A 174 -2.91 -9.26 -13.24
N TYR A 175 -2.79 -9.62 -11.97
CA TYR A 175 -3.29 -8.81 -10.87
C TYR A 175 -2.57 -7.45 -10.76
N TRP A 176 -1.25 -7.45 -10.99
CA TRP A 176 -0.47 -6.21 -11.03
C TRP A 176 -0.91 -5.29 -12.18
N MET A 177 -1.17 -5.83 -13.38
CA MET A 177 -1.64 -5.05 -14.53
C MET A 177 -3.01 -4.43 -14.27
N VAL A 178 -3.93 -5.15 -13.62
CA VAL A 178 -5.22 -4.58 -13.19
C VAL A 178 -5.02 -3.43 -12.20
N GLY A 179 -4.11 -3.61 -11.24
CA GLY A 179 -3.73 -2.55 -10.30
C GLY A 179 -3.12 -1.33 -10.98
N ALA A 180 -2.24 -1.54 -11.96
CA ALA A 180 -1.62 -0.48 -12.75
C ALA A 180 -2.66 0.29 -13.57
N PHE A 181 -3.62 -0.42 -14.18
CA PHE A 181 -4.74 0.19 -14.91
C PHE A 181 -5.55 1.12 -14.03
N PHE A 182 -6.02 0.66 -12.85
CA PHE A 182 -6.79 1.52 -11.93
C PHE A 182 -5.98 2.73 -11.44
N MET A 183 -4.68 2.54 -11.22
CA MET A 183 -3.80 3.64 -10.81
C MET A 183 -3.62 4.67 -11.93
N ALA A 184 -3.43 4.22 -13.18
CA ALA A 184 -3.37 5.11 -14.35
C ALA A 184 -4.68 5.88 -14.52
N SER A 185 -5.84 5.19 -14.46
CA SER A 185 -7.16 5.83 -14.55
C SER A 185 -7.36 6.89 -13.45
N LYS A 186 -6.94 6.59 -12.21
CA LYS A 186 -6.99 7.55 -11.11
C LYS A 186 -6.10 8.77 -11.38
N ARG A 187 -4.90 8.57 -11.91
CA ARG A 187 -3.96 9.66 -12.22
C ARG A 187 -4.49 10.54 -13.34
N PHE A 188 -5.08 9.94 -14.37
CA PHE A 188 -5.74 10.65 -15.46
C PHE A 188 -6.90 11.52 -14.94
N ALA A 189 -7.75 10.96 -14.08
CA ALA A 189 -8.85 11.69 -13.46
C ALA A 189 -8.36 12.85 -12.57
N GLU A 190 -7.31 12.65 -11.76
CA GLU A 190 -6.70 13.71 -10.94
C GLU A 190 -6.15 14.84 -11.83
N TYR A 191 -5.42 14.52 -12.90
CA TYR A 191 -4.87 15.51 -13.83
C TYR A 191 -5.98 16.36 -14.47
N ARG A 192 -7.03 15.71 -14.99
CA ARG A 192 -8.18 16.38 -15.62
C ARG A 192 -8.96 17.25 -14.65
N THR A 193 -9.07 16.85 -13.38
CA THR A 193 -9.81 17.61 -12.36
C THR A 193 -9.07 18.89 -11.94
N ILE A 194 -7.74 18.88 -11.93
CA ILE A 194 -6.95 20.08 -11.58
C ILE A 194 -7.06 21.13 -12.69
N GLY A 195 -7.13 20.72 -13.97
CA GLY A 195 -7.41 21.60 -15.12
C GLY A 195 -6.32 22.64 -15.44
N ASN A 196 -5.35 22.87 -14.54
CA ASN A 196 -4.22 23.78 -14.72
C ASN A 196 -2.88 23.02 -14.62
N PRO A 197 -2.11 22.88 -15.72
CA PRO A 197 -0.85 22.13 -15.76
C PRO A 197 0.22 22.63 -14.77
N GLN A 198 0.26 23.94 -14.49
CA GLN A 198 1.25 24.53 -13.59
C GLN A 198 0.96 24.18 -12.12
N GLN A 199 -0.32 24.12 -11.72
CA GLN A 199 -0.72 23.64 -10.40
C GLN A 199 -0.56 22.13 -10.25
N ALA A 200 -0.85 21.35 -11.30
CA ALA A 200 -0.64 19.90 -11.29
C ALA A 200 0.84 19.55 -11.09
N GLY A 201 1.74 20.21 -11.83
CA GLY A 201 3.19 20.02 -11.70
C GLY A 201 3.79 20.52 -10.38
N ALA A 202 3.19 21.53 -9.74
CA ALA A 202 3.58 21.99 -8.42
C ALA A 202 3.13 21.03 -7.29
N TYR A 203 1.99 20.37 -7.48
CA TYR A 203 1.47 19.36 -6.55
C TYR A 203 2.23 18.04 -6.63
N ARG A 204 2.59 17.58 -7.84
CA ARG A 204 3.42 16.39 -8.03
C ARG A 204 4.35 16.56 -9.22
N ALA A 205 5.64 16.35 -8.98
CA ALA A 205 6.68 16.51 -10.00
C ALA A 205 6.43 15.65 -11.26
N SER A 206 5.85 14.45 -11.10
CA SER A 206 5.54 13.56 -12.24
C SER A 206 4.54 14.19 -13.22
N PHE A 207 3.58 15.00 -12.75
CA PHE A 207 2.60 15.70 -13.62
C PHE A 207 3.23 16.78 -14.51
N LYS A 208 4.48 17.19 -14.27
CA LYS A 208 5.19 18.08 -15.19
C LYS A 208 5.50 17.42 -16.55
N TYR A 209 5.54 16.09 -16.58
CA TYR A 209 5.92 15.31 -17.77
C TYR A 209 4.75 14.58 -18.43
N TYR A 210 3.58 14.59 -17.80
CA TYR A 210 2.37 13.95 -18.31
C TYR A 210 1.56 14.91 -19.18
N THR A 211 1.04 14.42 -20.31
CA THR A 211 0.02 15.07 -21.14
C THR A 211 -1.22 14.17 -21.21
N GLU A 212 -2.39 14.71 -21.58
CA GLU A 212 -3.63 13.90 -21.69
C GLU A 212 -3.48 12.68 -22.62
N GLU A 213 -2.60 12.77 -23.63
CA GLU A 213 -2.30 11.68 -24.57
C GLU A 213 -1.24 10.68 -24.07
N LYS A 214 -0.49 10.98 -23.00
CA LYS A 214 0.66 10.18 -22.52
C LYS A 214 0.40 9.47 -21.18
N LEU A 215 -0.86 9.48 -20.72
CA LEU A 215 -1.31 8.99 -19.42
C LEU A 215 -2.27 7.81 -19.56
#